data_AF-A0A5R2MZZ1-F1
#
_entry.id   AF-A0A5R2MZZ1-F1
#
_cell.length_a   1.000
_cell.length_b   1.000
_cell.length_c   1.000
_cell.angle_alpha   90.00
_cell.angle_beta   90.00
_cell.angle_gamma   90.00
#
_symmetry.space_group_name_H-M   'P 1'
#
loop_
_entity.id
_entity.type
_entity.pdbx_description
1 polymer ?
#
loop_
_entity_poly.entity_id
_entity_poly.type
_entity_poly.pdbx_seq_one_letter_code
_entity_poly.pdbx_strand_id
1 'polypeptide(L)' 'MPDDDGQPFESREQARAEAIRILQDVARDEMPDRDLVKITVKVRNETGAQVLEASLVLTALWSA' A
#
# COMPACT_ATOMS: atom_id res chain seq x y z
N MET A 1 6.71 -10.04 18.31
CA MET A 1 5.74 -11.10 18.00
C MET A 1 5.77 -11.24 16.49
N PRO A 2 5.93 -12.44 15.92
CA PRO A 2 5.65 -12.65 14.50
C PRO A 2 4.24 -12.16 14.22
N ASP A 3 4.02 -11.57 13.04
CA ASP A 3 2.65 -11.32 12.60
C ASP A 3 2.02 -12.69 12.34
N ASP A 4 1.04 -13.10 13.16
CA ASP A 4 0.32 -14.38 12.98
C ASP A 4 -0.61 -14.33 11.76
N ASP A 5 -0.88 -13.13 11.24
CA ASP A 5 -1.66 -12.85 10.05
C ASP A 5 -0.75 -12.35 8.91
N GLY A 6 -0.67 -13.13 7.83
CA GLY A 6 0.13 -12.79 6.65
C GLY A 6 -0.16 -13.73 5.48
N GLN A 7 0.30 -13.34 4.29
CA GLN A 7 0.18 -14.16 3.08
C GLN A 7 1.57 -14.58 2.60
N PRO A 8 1.79 -15.86 2.28
CA PRO A 8 3.01 -16.28 1.62
C PRO A 8 3.05 -15.75 0.18
N PHE A 9 4.20 -15.19 -0.21
CA PHE A 9 4.48 -14.80 -1.59
C PHE A 9 5.64 -15.64 -2.12
N GLU A 10 5.52 -16.09 -3.36
CA GLU A 10 6.56 -16.90 -4.03
C GLU A 10 7.77 -16.04 -4.43
N SER A 11 7.58 -14.71 -4.54
CA SER A 11 8.64 -13.76 -4.89
C SER A 11 8.39 -12.36 -4.34
N ARG A 12 9.46 -11.54 -4.32
CA ARG A 12 9.37 -10.11 -3.95
C ARG A 12 8.51 -9.34 -4.97
N GLU A 13 8.55 -9.75 -6.22
CA GLU A 13 7.76 -9.17 -7.31
C GLU A 13 6.26 -9.39 -7.10
N GLN A 14 5.88 -10.58 -6.64
CA GLN A 14 4.49 -10.89 -6.30
C GLN A 14 4.01 -10.08 -5.09
N ALA A 15 4.83 -9.98 -4.03
CA ALA A 15 4.53 -9.14 -2.87
C ALA A 15 4.35 -7.66 -3.26
N ARG A 16 5.18 -7.18 -4.22
CA ARG A 16 5.05 -5.83 -4.77
C ARG A 16 3.77 -5.65 -5.58
N ALA A 17 3.44 -6.60 -6.45
CA ALA A 17 2.21 -6.54 -7.24
C ALA A 17 0.98 -6.50 -6.33
N GLU A 18 0.98 -7.30 -5.26
CA GLU A 18 -0.11 -7.33 -4.28
C GLU A 18 -0.21 -6.03 -3.48
N ALA A 19 0.90 -5.46 -3.02
CA ALA A 19 0.90 -4.17 -2.35
C ALA A 19 0.32 -3.05 -3.23
N ILE A 20 0.62 -3.06 -4.54
CA ILE A 20 0.06 -2.11 -5.50
C ILE A 20 -1.44 -2.35 -5.71
N ARG A 21 -1.87 -3.62 -5.81
CA ARG A 21 -3.28 -3.99 -5.94
C ARG A 21 -4.10 -3.48 -4.75
N ILE A 22 -3.61 -3.70 -3.53
CA ILE A 22 -4.23 -3.21 -2.29
C ILE A 22 -4.34 -1.68 -2.31
N LEU A 23 -3.28 -0.97 -2.71
CA LEU A 23 -3.35 0.50 -2.81
C LEU A 23 -4.44 0.97 -3.77
N GLN A 24 -4.62 0.27 -4.90
CA GLN A 24 -5.64 0.62 -5.89
C GLN A 24 -7.06 0.33 -5.38
N ASP A 25 -7.24 -0.79 -4.67
CA ASP A 25 -8.53 -1.16 -4.07
C ASP A 25 -8.92 -0.15 -2.99
N VAL A 26 -8.01 0.16 -2.05
CA VAL A 26 -8.26 1.15 -0.99
C VAL A 26 -8.51 2.54 -1.59
N ALA A 27 -7.73 2.95 -2.59
CA ALA A 27 -7.98 4.21 -3.27
C ALA A 27 -9.36 4.24 -3.93
N ARG A 28 -9.82 3.13 -4.54
CA ARG A 28 -11.15 3.10 -5.18
C ARG A 28 -12.29 3.17 -4.17
N ASP A 29 -12.19 2.42 -3.08
CA ASP A 29 -13.29 2.23 -2.14
C ASP A 29 -13.40 3.40 -1.14
N GLU A 30 -12.26 3.96 -0.73
CA GLU A 30 -12.23 4.95 0.34
C GLU A 30 -11.92 6.37 -0.14
N MET A 31 -11.75 6.61 -1.45
CA MET A 31 -11.27 7.90 -1.97
C MET A 31 -12.05 9.08 -1.35
N PRO A 32 -11.44 9.79 -0.39
CA PRO A 32 -12.14 10.84 0.31
C PRO A 32 -12.18 12.08 -0.59
N ASP A 33 -13.26 12.86 -0.50
CA ASP A 33 -13.40 14.16 -1.17
C ASP A 33 -12.43 15.19 -0.53
N ARG A 34 -11.13 15.02 -0.81
CA ARG A 34 -10.02 15.76 -0.22
C ARG A 34 -8.97 16.06 -1.29
N ASP A 35 -8.41 17.26 -1.21
CA ASP A 35 -7.39 17.75 -2.14
C ASP A 35 -6.03 17.04 -2.00
N LEU A 36 -5.78 16.37 -0.86
CA LEU A 36 -4.55 15.63 -0.60
C LEU A 36 -4.86 14.32 0.11
N VAL A 37 -4.44 13.21 -0.49
CA VAL A 37 -4.55 11.86 0.07
C VAL A 37 -3.23 11.14 -0.14
N LYS A 38 -2.70 10.53 0.94
CA LYS A 38 -1.57 9.61 0.86
C LYS A 38 -1.95 8.29 1.53
N ILE A 39 -1.92 7.22 0.75
CA ILE A 39 -2.15 5.85 1.21
C ILE A 39 -0.80 5.13 1.12
N THR A 40 -0.43 4.41 2.17
CA THR A 40 0.84 3.68 2.23
C THR A 40 0.60 2.25 2.69
N VAL A 41 1.09 1.29 1.91
CA VAL A 41 1.14 -0.13 2.24
C VAL A 41 2.58 -0.50 2.57
N LYS A 42 2.78 -1.12 3.73
CA LYS A 42 4.08 -1.62 4.19
C LYS A 42 4.04 -3.13 4.24
N VAL A 43 4.98 -3.78 3.56
CA VAL A 43 5.13 -5.24 3.62
C VAL A 43 6.27 -5.55 4.58
N ARG A 44 5.98 -6.40 5.56
CA ARG A 44 6.95 -6.92 6.51
C ARG A 44 7.18 -8.41 6.25
N ASN A 45 8.38 -8.90 6.53
CA ASN A 45 8.66 -10.33 6.54
C ASN A 45 8.26 -10.98 7.88
N GLU A 46 8.45 -12.29 8.00
CA GLU A 46 8.18 -13.08 9.21
C GLU A 46 8.92 -12.61 10.47
N THR A 47 10.08 -11.95 10.30
CA THR A 47 10.85 -11.37 11.42
C THR A 47 10.33 -9.98 11.81
N GLY A 48 9.27 -9.49 11.17
CA GLY A 48 8.71 -8.14 11.35
C GLY A 48 9.51 -7.02 10.67
N ALA A 49 10.55 -7.34 9.90
CA ALA A 49 11.35 -6.35 9.18
C ALA A 49 10.60 -5.86 7.94
N GLN A 50 10.51 -4.55 7.76
CA GLN A 50 9.93 -3.96 6.55
C GLN A 50 10.82 -4.27 5.34
N VAL A 51 10.24 -4.93 4.35
CA VAL A 51 10.92 -5.34 3.11
C VAL A 51 10.45 -4.56 1.89
N LEU A 52 9.28 -3.93 1.96
CA LEU A 52 8.74 -3.07 0.92
C LEU A 52 7.87 -1.97 1.53
N GLU A 53 7.91 -0.80 0.90
CA GLU A 53 6.92 0.26 1.08
C GLU A 53 6.40 0.68 -0.30
N ALA A 54 5.08 0.68 -0.45
CA ALA A 54 4.41 1.22 -1.62
C ALA A 54 3.48 2.34 -1.16
N SER A 55 3.42 3.43 -1.91
CA SER A 55 2.54 4.57 -1.60
C SER A 55 1.82 5.07 -2.84
N LEU A 56 0.57 5.47 -2.65
CA LEU A 56 -0.24 6.20 -3.62
C LEU A 56 -0.51 7.59 -3.06
N VAL A 57 -0.25 8.62 -3.86
CA VAL A 57 -0.49 10.02 -3.50
C VAL A 57 -1.41 10.63 -4.54
N LEU A 58 -2.51 11.22 -4.09
CA LEU A 58 -3.43 12.00 -4.88
C LEU A 58 -3.34 13.45 -4.43
N THR A 59 -3.19 14.36 -5.39
CA THR A 59 -3.20 15.81 -5.19
C THR A 59 -4.12 16.45 -6.20
N ALA A 60 -5.09 17.24 -5.74
CA ALA A 60 -5.92 18.09 -6.58
C ALA A 60 -5.63 19.54 -6.24
N LEU A 61 -5.19 20.32 -7.24
CA LEU A 61 -4.90 21.74 -7.10
C LEU A 61 -5.53 22.46 -8.28
N TRP A 62 -6.27 23.53 -8.00
CA TRP A 62 -6.74 24.45 -9.03
C TRP A 62 -5.55 25.23 -9.59
N SER A 63 -5.39 25.21 -10.90
CA SER A 63 -4.48 26.13 -11.61
C SER A 63 -5.19 27.46 -11.86
N ALA A 64 -4.47 28.57 -11.63
CA ALA A 64 -4.92 29.94 -11.91
C ALA A 64 -5.06 30.22 -13.41
#